data_AF-A0A6J8AV78-F1
#
_entry.id   AF-A0A6J8AV78-F1
#
_cell.length_a   1.000
_cell.length_b   1.000
_cell.length_c   1.000
_cell.angle_alpha   90.00
_cell.angle_beta   90.00
_cell.angle_gamma   90.00
#
_symmetry.space_group_name_H-M   'P 1'
#
loop_
_entity.id
_entity.type
_entity.pdbx_description
1 polymer ?
#
loop_
_entity_poly.entity_id
_entity_poly.type
_entity_poly.pdbx_seq_one_letter_code
_entity_poly.pdbx_strand_id
1 'polypeptide(L)'
;MRQAEYRAKIKRIEKARKSIRNSPYPKLTAVNEPCRGPGPARTKEPPRYPPQAGVHLVRVFRGLKGNQVLLLQRRRSFRLQLPQKGQTANFSETPVCMMKQLKASKSMSTIKSYIYTFKRFRVWCKSYDLVALPALVTTVDIYLSYLIQKEISKSVFLNGFYAIKWEHELNLYSTFFSEPFLQLILEGGVRILSKPVNKKQPITAEILKSVVDTYGISHDLNNLRVCCLMLMGYAGFLRYNELANIKASNLKLFRSHLEIYIESSKTDVYRQGNTLVKS
;
A
#
# COMPACT_ATOMS: atom_id res chain seq x y z
N MET A 1 10.83 33.67 36.04
CA MET A 1 9.99 33.07 34.97
C MET A 1 10.18 31.55 34.82
N ARG A 2 11.41 31.02 34.70
CA ARG A 2 11.68 29.56 34.54
C ARG A 2 11.06 28.62 35.59
N GLN A 3 11.01 29.01 36.87
CA GLN A 3 10.40 28.15 37.92
C GLN A 3 8.86 28.07 37.83
N ALA A 4 8.21 29.13 37.36
CA ALA A 4 6.75 29.15 37.22
C ALA A 4 6.30 28.24 36.05
N GLU A 5 7.05 28.26 34.95
CA GLU A 5 6.83 27.38 33.80
C GLU A 5 7.07 25.90 34.15
N TYR A 6 8.12 25.61 34.93
CA TYR A 6 8.40 24.25 35.40
C TYR A 6 7.28 23.71 36.30
N ARG A 7 6.79 24.52 37.24
CA ARG A 7 5.64 24.17 38.10
C ARG A 7 4.36 23.97 37.30
N ALA A 8 4.13 24.77 36.26
CA ALA A 8 2.98 24.60 35.36
C ALA A 8 3.07 23.29 34.56
N LYS A 9 4.28 22.89 34.13
CA LYS A 9 4.53 21.64 33.42
C LYS A 9 4.28 20.42 34.32
N ILE A 10 4.72 20.46 35.59
CA ILE A 10 4.43 19.42 36.59
C ILE A 10 2.92 19.28 36.84
N LYS A 11 2.22 20.41 37.04
CA LYS A 11 0.76 20.39 37.24
C LYS A 11 0.01 19.78 36.05
N ARG A 12 0.46 20.00 34.81
CA ARG A 12 -0.11 19.37 33.60
C ARG A 12 0.11 17.86 33.58
N ILE A 13 1.29 17.39 33.98
CA ILE A 13 1.63 15.95 34.06
C ILE A 13 0.79 15.27 35.15
N GLU A 14 0.63 15.89 36.32
CA GLU A 14 -0.21 15.33 37.39
C GLU A 14 -1.69 15.27 37.01
N LYS A 15 -2.20 16.30 36.31
CA LYS A 15 -3.57 16.29 35.78
C LYS A 15 -3.78 15.15 34.78
N ALA A 16 -2.82 14.93 33.87
CA ALA A 16 -2.87 13.81 32.93
C ALA A 16 -2.82 12.45 33.65
N ARG A 17 -1.95 12.29 34.66
CA ARG A 17 -1.89 11.07 35.50
C ARG A 17 -3.20 10.80 36.25
N LYS A 18 -3.84 11.84 36.80
CA LYS A 18 -5.13 11.72 37.49
C LYS A 18 -6.26 11.35 36.52
N SER A 19 -6.24 11.87 35.29
CA SER A 19 -7.17 11.49 34.22
C SER A 19 -7.02 10.04 33.78
N ILE A 20 -5.78 9.53 33.69
CA ILE A 20 -5.52 8.10 33.39
C ILE A 20 -5.99 7.22 34.55
N ARG A 21 -5.77 7.65 35.80
CA ARG A 21 -6.18 6.91 37.00
C ARG A 21 -7.70 6.80 37.14
N ASN A 22 -8.43 7.82 36.68
CA ASN A 22 -9.89 7.91 36.72
C ASN A 22 -10.55 7.53 35.40
N SER A 23 -9.80 6.92 34.47
CA SER A 23 -10.33 6.44 33.19
C SER A 23 -11.41 5.38 33.43
N PRO A 24 -12.57 5.44 32.74
CA PRO A 24 -13.65 4.47 32.88
C PRO A 24 -13.31 3.09 32.31
N TYR A 25 -12.13 2.93 31.69
CA TYR A 25 -11.63 1.66 31.23
C TYR A 25 -10.94 0.90 32.38
N PRO A 26 -11.28 -0.38 32.59
CA PRO A 26 -10.72 -1.15 33.70
C PRO A 26 -9.20 -1.24 33.57
N LYS A 27 -8.50 -1.06 34.71
CA LYS A 27 -7.07 -1.36 34.80
C LYS A 27 -6.90 -2.85 34.50
N LEU A 28 -6.02 -3.18 33.57
CA LEU A 28 -5.63 -4.57 33.27
C LEU A 28 -4.92 -5.16 34.50
N THR A 29 -5.70 -5.67 35.46
CA THR A 29 -5.23 -6.64 36.44
C THR A 29 -5.15 -7.98 35.72
N ALA A 30 -3.98 -8.61 35.76
CA ALA A 30 -3.77 -9.94 35.22
C ALA A 30 -4.71 -10.93 35.92
N VAL A 31 -5.80 -11.30 35.25
CA VAL A 31 -6.67 -12.40 35.66
C VAL A 31 -6.20 -13.63 34.88
N ASN A 32 -5.49 -14.51 35.60
CA ASN A 32 -5.28 -15.89 35.19
C ASN A 32 -6.61 -16.64 35.40
N GLU A 33 -7.39 -16.85 34.34
CA GLU A 33 -8.36 -17.97 34.25
C GLU A 33 -8.73 -18.24 32.77
N PRO A 34 -8.94 -19.50 32.37
CA PRO A 34 -8.95 -19.91 30.97
C PRO A 34 -10.32 -19.64 30.32
N CYS A 35 -10.36 -18.70 29.38
CA CYS A 35 -11.54 -18.45 28.57
C CYS A 35 -11.80 -19.63 27.62
N ARG A 36 -12.90 -20.38 27.84
CA ARG A 36 -13.51 -21.27 26.84
C ARG A 36 -13.98 -20.43 25.65
N GLY A 37 -13.34 -20.62 24.50
CA GLY A 37 -13.71 -19.96 23.25
C GLY A 37 -15.01 -20.52 22.65
N PRO A 38 -15.77 -19.72 21.89
CA PRO A 38 -16.74 -20.23 20.92
C PRO A 38 -16.01 -20.94 19.77
N GLY A 39 -16.61 -22.01 19.24
CA GLY A 39 -16.06 -22.86 18.18
C GLY A 39 -15.63 -22.13 16.89
N PRO A 40 -14.85 -22.81 16.03
CA PRO A 40 -14.03 -22.16 15.01
C PRO A 40 -14.87 -21.58 13.87
N ALA A 41 -14.90 -20.24 13.79
CA ALA A 41 -15.26 -19.53 12.56
C ALA A 41 -14.11 -19.64 11.55
N ARG A 42 -14.43 -20.14 10.36
CA ARG A 42 -13.53 -20.38 9.22
C ARG A 42 -12.69 -19.13 8.90
N THR A 43 -11.44 -19.12 9.33
CA THR A 43 -10.44 -18.09 9.04
C THR A 43 -10.03 -18.18 7.56
N LYS A 44 -10.24 -17.10 6.81
CA LYS A 44 -9.49 -16.88 5.57
C LYS A 44 -8.09 -16.45 5.99
N GLU A 45 -7.09 -17.29 5.70
CA GLU A 45 -5.69 -16.99 5.98
C GLU A 45 -5.28 -15.66 5.35
N PRO A 46 -4.53 -14.79 6.06
CA PRO A 46 -3.85 -13.67 5.43
C PRO A 46 -2.78 -14.21 4.46
N PRO A 47 -2.42 -13.47 3.39
CA PRO A 47 -1.42 -13.92 2.43
C PRO A 47 -0.08 -14.14 3.15
N ARG A 48 0.34 -15.42 3.22
CA ARG A 48 1.66 -15.81 3.70
C ARG A 48 2.69 -15.19 2.76
N TYR A 49 3.51 -14.27 3.28
CA TYR A 49 4.74 -13.90 2.59
C TYR A 49 5.66 -15.13 2.54
N PRO A 50 6.33 -15.41 1.41
CA PRO A 50 7.25 -16.52 1.34
C PRO A 50 8.36 -16.34 2.40
N PRO A 51 8.70 -17.41 3.15
CA PRO A 51 9.82 -17.36 4.07
C PRO A 51 11.09 -17.03 3.29
N GLN A 52 11.87 -16.08 3.80
CA GLN A 52 13.19 -15.77 3.28
C GLN A 52 13.98 -17.07 3.25
N ALA A 53 14.38 -17.50 2.06
CA ALA A 53 15.09 -18.74 1.82
C ALA A 53 16.46 -18.69 2.52
N GLY A 54 16.46 -19.10 3.79
CA GLY A 54 17.62 -19.58 4.50
C GLY A 54 18.13 -20.83 3.78
N VAL A 55 19.42 -20.80 3.51
CA VAL A 55 20.24 -21.85 2.93
C VAL A 55 19.96 -23.18 3.62
N HIS A 56 19.33 -24.14 2.93
CA HIS A 56 19.45 -25.58 3.25
C HIS A 56 19.08 -26.40 2.01
N LEU A 57 20.06 -26.63 1.16
CA LEU A 57 19.99 -27.55 0.03
C LEU A 57 20.37 -28.94 0.55
N VAL A 58 19.44 -29.63 1.20
CA VAL A 58 19.58 -31.06 1.52
C VAL A 58 18.21 -31.73 1.40
N ARG A 59 17.99 -32.48 0.32
CA ARG A 59 17.51 -33.88 0.41
C ARG A 59 17.48 -34.55 -0.97
N VAL A 60 18.38 -35.53 -1.09
CA VAL A 60 18.10 -36.95 -1.38
C VAL A 60 16.96 -37.23 -2.37
N PHE A 61 17.34 -37.73 -3.56
CA PHE A 61 16.54 -38.70 -4.29
C PHE A 61 17.38 -39.94 -4.59
N ARG A 62 17.11 -41.01 -3.83
CA ARG A 62 17.46 -42.38 -4.19
C ARG A 62 16.55 -42.83 -5.33
N GLY A 63 17.15 -43.44 -6.35
CA GLY A 63 16.56 -44.50 -7.17
C GLY A 63 15.39 -44.13 -8.08
N LEU A 64 15.69 -43.79 -9.33
CA LEU A 64 14.82 -44.09 -10.48
C LEU A 64 15.73 -44.46 -11.68
N LYS A 65 15.60 -45.71 -12.12
CA LYS A 65 16.22 -46.25 -13.35
C LYS A 65 15.34 -45.87 -14.54
N GLY A 66 15.97 -45.51 -15.66
CA GLY A 66 15.36 -45.60 -17.00
C GLY A 66 14.61 -44.35 -17.49
N ASN A 67 15.07 -43.84 -18.64
CA ASN A 67 14.41 -42.99 -19.63
C ASN A 67 13.04 -42.38 -19.29
N GLN A 68 13.04 -41.24 -18.58
CA GLN A 68 12.03 -40.21 -18.78
C GLN A 68 12.70 -38.85 -18.93
N VAL A 69 12.71 -38.37 -20.17
CA VAL A 69 13.20 -37.06 -20.58
C VAL A 69 12.11 -36.03 -20.27
N LEU A 70 12.30 -35.21 -19.24
CA LEU A 70 11.52 -33.96 -19.08
C LEU A 70 12.33 -32.82 -19.71
N LEU A 71 12.01 -32.50 -20.97
CA LEU A 71 12.52 -31.35 -21.69
C LEU A 71 12.02 -30.04 -21.06
N LEU A 72 12.79 -29.46 -20.13
CA LEU A 72 12.72 -28.02 -19.84
C LEU A 72 13.73 -27.29 -20.73
N GLN A 73 13.32 -26.99 -21.97
CA GLN A 73 14.12 -26.17 -22.87
C GLN A 73 14.17 -24.69 -22.44
N ARG A 74 15.40 -24.14 -22.57
CA ARG A 74 15.88 -22.75 -22.43
C ARG A 74 16.04 -22.17 -21.01
N ARG A 75 17.14 -22.55 -20.36
CA ARG A 75 17.96 -21.58 -19.61
C ARG A 75 19.06 -21.08 -20.54
N ARG A 76 19.00 -19.82 -20.99
CA ARG A 76 20.25 -19.14 -21.39
C ARG A 76 21.11 -19.08 -20.13
N SER A 77 22.28 -19.71 -20.15
CA SER A 77 23.26 -19.57 -19.08
C SER A 77 23.66 -18.10 -18.99
N PHE A 78 23.04 -17.36 -18.08
CA PHE A 78 23.47 -16.01 -17.76
C PHE A 78 24.78 -16.11 -16.99
N ARG A 79 25.91 -16.01 -17.70
CA ARG A 79 27.24 -15.96 -17.08
C ARG A 79 27.42 -14.54 -16.54
N LEU A 80 27.10 -14.33 -15.26
CA LEU A 80 27.38 -13.08 -14.56
C LEU A 80 28.88 -12.82 -14.63
N GLN A 81 29.31 -11.84 -15.42
CA GLN A 81 30.70 -11.41 -15.47
C GLN A 81 30.97 -10.54 -14.25
N LEU A 82 31.70 -11.09 -13.28
CA LEU A 82 32.19 -10.31 -12.15
C LEU A 82 33.34 -9.41 -12.64
N PRO A 83 33.43 -8.16 -12.13
CA PRO A 83 34.56 -7.28 -12.46
C PRO A 83 35.87 -7.99 -12.08
N GLN A 84 36.82 -7.99 -13.01
CA GLN A 84 38.11 -8.62 -12.76
C GLN A 84 38.95 -7.79 -11.79
N LYS A 85 39.81 -8.45 -11.01
CA LYS A 85 40.68 -7.83 -10.01
C LYS A 85 41.53 -6.74 -10.68
N GLY A 86 41.28 -5.48 -10.38
CA GLY A 86 41.95 -4.31 -10.99
C GLY A 86 41.06 -3.42 -11.86
N GLN A 87 39.83 -3.84 -12.18
CA GLN A 87 38.82 -2.94 -12.76
C GLN A 87 38.14 -2.16 -11.62
N THR A 88 38.35 -0.85 -11.57
CA THR A 88 37.49 0.02 -10.76
C THR A 88 36.13 0.05 -11.43
N ALA A 89 35.18 -0.77 -10.98
CA ALA A 89 33.79 -0.47 -11.28
C ALA A 89 33.54 0.97 -10.82
N ASN A 90 32.84 1.79 -11.62
CA ASN A 90 32.52 3.17 -11.25
C ASN A 90 31.53 3.15 -10.07
N PHE A 91 32.04 2.88 -8.87
CA PHE A 91 31.28 2.84 -7.63
C PHE A 91 30.73 4.24 -7.27
N SER A 92 31.22 5.31 -7.91
CA SER A 92 30.68 6.66 -7.80
C SER A 92 29.22 6.78 -8.24
N GLU A 93 28.76 5.94 -9.19
CA GLU A 93 27.36 5.93 -9.65
C GLU A 93 26.43 5.02 -8.81
N THR A 94 27.00 4.19 -7.93
CA THR A 94 26.26 3.19 -7.16
C THR A 94 25.24 3.77 -6.15
N PRO A 95 25.47 4.92 -5.49
CA PRO A 95 24.47 5.53 -4.62
C PRO A 95 23.22 6.00 -5.39
N VAL A 96 23.42 6.51 -6.60
CA VAL A 96 22.34 6.96 -7.50
C VAL A 96 21.54 5.76 -7.99
N CYS A 97 22.21 4.66 -8.34
CA CYS A 97 21.56 3.41 -8.71
C CYS A 97 20.74 2.80 -7.56
N MET A 98 21.27 2.82 -6.33
CA MET A 98 20.59 2.31 -5.14
C MET A 98 19.30 3.09 -4.84
N MET A 99 19.35 4.43 -4.88
CA MET A 99 18.17 5.27 -4.69
C MET A 99 17.13 5.07 -5.79
N LYS A 100 17.57 4.83 -7.03
CA LYS A 100 16.68 4.49 -8.16
C LYS A 100 16.00 3.13 -7.93
N GLN A 101 16.72 2.13 -7.44
CA GLN A 101 16.18 0.80 -7.11
C GLN A 101 15.20 0.85 -5.93
N LEU A 102 15.54 1.60 -4.87
CA LEU A 102 14.67 1.79 -3.70
C LEU A 102 13.35 2.47 -4.09
N LYS A 103 13.41 3.51 -4.93
CA LYS A 103 12.21 4.15 -5.48
C LYS A 103 11.44 3.21 -6.40
N ALA A 104 12.11 2.42 -7.23
CA ALA A 104 11.45 1.44 -8.11
C ALA A 104 10.73 0.31 -7.35
N SER A 105 11.04 0.09 -6.07
CA SER A 105 10.36 -0.91 -5.24
C SER A 105 8.87 -0.60 -4.97
N LYS A 106 8.44 0.66 -5.21
CA LYS A 106 7.06 1.11 -5.01
C LYS A 106 6.51 1.77 -6.26
N SER A 107 5.18 1.72 -6.41
CA SER A 107 4.49 2.47 -7.47
C SER A 107 4.72 3.98 -7.31
N MET A 108 4.79 4.71 -8.42
CA MET A 108 4.95 6.18 -8.39
C MET A 108 3.83 6.87 -7.59
N SER A 109 2.60 6.35 -7.65
CA SER A 109 1.48 6.83 -6.83
C SER A 109 1.71 6.62 -5.33
N THR A 110 2.29 5.49 -4.94
CA THR A 110 2.63 5.21 -3.53
C THR A 110 3.73 6.15 -3.04
N ILE A 111 4.78 6.37 -3.85
CA ILE A 111 5.87 7.30 -3.51
C ILE A 111 5.31 8.71 -3.30
N LYS A 112 4.50 9.22 -4.23
CA LYS A 112 3.86 10.54 -4.11
C LYS A 112 3.03 10.64 -2.84
N SER A 113 2.24 9.61 -2.53
CA SER A 113 1.43 9.52 -1.31
C SER A 113 2.29 9.58 -0.05
N TYR A 114 3.41 8.85 -0.02
CA TYR A 114 4.32 8.81 1.11
C TYR A 114 5.01 10.15 1.32
N ILE A 115 5.60 10.74 0.27
CA ILE A 115 6.23 12.07 0.34
C ILE A 115 5.24 13.11 0.86
N TYR A 116 4.03 13.13 0.31
CA TYR A 116 2.99 14.07 0.73
C TYR A 116 2.62 13.89 2.21
N THR A 117 2.46 12.65 2.64
CA THR A 117 2.06 12.32 4.01
C THR A 117 3.17 12.59 5.00
N PHE A 118 4.41 12.29 4.65
CA PHE A 118 5.57 12.63 5.47
C PHE A 118 5.76 14.13 5.58
N LYS A 119 5.52 14.91 4.51
CA LYS A 119 5.51 16.38 4.59
C LYS A 119 4.52 16.89 5.63
N ARG A 120 3.31 16.32 5.69
CA ARG A 120 2.31 16.66 6.72
C ARG A 120 2.80 16.29 8.13
N PHE A 121 3.40 15.12 8.29
CA PHE A 121 4.01 14.71 9.57
C PHE A 121 5.13 15.67 10.01
N ARG A 122 6.00 16.12 9.09
CA ARG A 122 7.04 17.12 9.38
C ARG A 122 6.46 18.44 9.86
N VAL A 123 5.41 18.93 9.20
CA VAL A 123 4.72 20.17 9.61
C VAL A 123 4.11 20.01 11.00
N TRP A 124 3.48 18.86 11.28
CA TRP A 124 2.95 18.55 12.60
C TRP A 124 4.05 18.50 13.66
N CYS A 125 5.17 17.81 13.40
CA CYS A 125 6.31 17.78 14.32
C CYS A 125 6.83 19.19 14.63
N LYS A 126 6.95 20.05 13.61
CA LYS A 126 7.39 21.44 13.76
C LYS A 126 6.43 22.25 14.65
N SER A 127 5.12 21.99 14.61
CA SER A 127 4.16 22.69 15.48
C SER A 127 4.24 22.30 16.96
N TYR A 128 4.90 21.20 17.29
CA TYR A 128 5.07 20.70 18.66
C TYR A 128 6.55 20.66 19.11
N ASP A 129 7.45 21.31 18.35
CA ASP A 129 8.90 21.30 18.58
C ASP A 129 9.50 19.88 18.66
N LEU A 130 8.97 18.96 17.85
CA LEU A 130 9.44 17.57 17.74
C LEU A 130 10.33 17.38 16.50
N VAL A 131 11.23 16.41 16.59
CA VAL A 131 12.11 16.01 15.47
C VAL A 131 11.38 14.98 14.60
N ALA A 132 11.23 15.29 13.31
CA ALA A 132 10.55 14.41 12.36
C ALA A 132 11.45 13.31 11.79
N LEU A 133 12.77 13.50 11.80
CA LEU A 133 13.75 12.54 11.30
C LEU A 133 15.12 12.77 11.97
N PRO A 134 15.69 11.77 12.68
CA PRO A 134 15.05 10.53 13.11
C PRO A 134 13.96 10.82 14.15
N ALA A 135 12.75 10.31 13.92
CA ALA A 135 11.65 10.42 14.88
C ALA A 135 11.87 9.42 16.02
N LEU A 136 11.57 9.83 17.26
CA LEU A 136 11.50 8.89 18.38
C LEU A 136 10.23 8.04 18.29
N VAL A 137 10.27 6.83 18.87
CA VAL A 137 9.11 5.94 19.02
C VAL A 137 7.90 6.69 19.59
N THR A 138 8.14 7.49 20.63
CA THR A 138 7.13 8.30 21.32
C THR A 138 6.54 9.38 20.42
N THR A 139 7.33 9.98 19.54
CA THR A 139 6.85 10.99 18.57
C THR A 139 5.89 10.37 17.57
N VAL A 140 6.23 9.17 17.06
CA VAL A 140 5.36 8.43 16.14
C VAL A 140 4.08 7.97 16.85
N ASP A 141 4.18 7.44 18.06
CA ASP A 141 3.02 6.99 18.83
C ASP A 141 2.03 8.13 19.13
N ILE A 142 2.54 9.28 19.60
CA ILE A 142 1.70 10.46 19.84
C ILE A 142 1.03 10.93 18.55
N TYR A 143 1.75 10.90 17.42
CA TYR A 143 1.19 11.26 16.14
C TYR A 143 0.07 10.30 15.70
N LEU A 144 0.27 8.99 15.80
CA LEU A 144 -0.73 7.99 15.46
C LEU A 144 -1.97 8.11 16.36
N SER A 145 -1.76 8.33 17.66
CA SER A 145 -2.83 8.61 18.63
C SER A 145 -3.61 9.87 18.27
N TYR A 146 -2.91 10.94 17.87
CA TYR A 146 -3.53 12.18 17.37
C TYR A 146 -4.39 11.92 16.13
N LEU A 147 -3.90 11.11 15.18
CA LEU A 147 -4.66 10.76 13.99
C LEU A 147 -5.95 9.99 14.35
N ILE A 148 -5.87 9.04 15.27
CA ILE A 148 -7.04 8.29 15.75
C ILE A 148 -8.08 9.25 16.37
N GLN A 149 -7.63 10.18 17.23
CA GLN A 149 -8.50 11.18 17.85
C GLN A 149 -9.16 12.14 16.85
N LYS A 150 -8.52 12.39 15.70
CA LYS A 150 -9.09 13.19 14.61
C LYS A 150 -10.05 12.41 13.71
N GLU A 151 -10.33 11.15 14.02
CA GLU A 151 -11.22 10.26 13.25
C GLU A 151 -10.91 10.18 11.76
N ILE A 152 -9.62 10.27 11.40
CA ILE A 152 -9.23 10.16 10.00
C ILE A 152 -9.53 8.77 9.45
N SER A 153 -9.65 8.65 8.12
CA SER A 153 -9.87 7.33 7.53
C SER A 153 -8.72 6.36 7.83
N LYS A 154 -9.05 5.07 8.00
CA LYS A 154 -8.07 3.98 8.15
C LYS A 154 -6.95 4.04 7.09
N SER A 155 -7.30 4.37 5.85
CA SER A 155 -6.33 4.45 4.75
C SER A 155 -5.27 5.53 4.99
N VAL A 156 -5.69 6.70 5.48
CA VAL A 156 -4.79 7.81 5.80
C VAL A 156 -3.94 7.48 7.02
N PHE A 157 -4.50 6.79 8.01
CA PHE A 157 -3.79 6.34 9.21
C PHE A 157 -2.65 5.37 8.87
N LEU A 158 -2.96 4.30 8.14
CA LEU A 158 -1.97 3.32 7.68
C LEU A 158 -0.91 3.97 6.78
N ASN A 159 -1.33 4.84 5.86
CA ASN A 159 -0.41 5.56 4.99
C ASN A 159 0.51 6.49 5.79
N GLY A 160 0.02 7.10 6.88
CA GLY A 160 0.82 7.84 7.85
C GLY A 160 1.95 6.99 8.43
N PHE A 161 1.63 5.82 8.99
CA PHE A 161 2.62 4.90 9.55
C PHE A 161 3.65 4.46 8.50
N TYR A 162 3.20 3.97 7.35
CA TYR A 162 4.11 3.45 6.33
C TYR A 162 4.94 4.52 5.62
N ALA A 163 4.43 5.75 5.50
CA ALA A 163 5.20 6.86 4.97
C ALA A 163 6.36 7.23 5.90
N ILE A 164 6.11 7.30 7.22
CA ILE A 164 7.15 7.58 8.21
C ILE A 164 8.18 6.45 8.21
N LYS A 165 7.73 5.19 8.24
CA LYS A 165 8.61 4.01 8.16
C LYS A 165 9.50 4.04 6.91
N TRP A 166 8.90 4.27 5.74
CA TRP A 166 9.63 4.29 4.47
C TRP A 166 10.69 5.40 4.42
N GLU A 167 10.39 6.58 4.95
CA GLU A 167 11.36 7.68 5.01
C GLU A 167 12.51 7.38 5.98
N HIS A 168 12.26 6.68 7.08
CA HIS A 168 13.35 6.23 7.96
C HIS A 168 14.23 5.17 7.29
N GLU A 169 13.62 4.22 6.58
CA GLU A 169 14.34 3.20 5.80
C GLU A 169 15.18 3.82 4.68
N LEU A 170 14.66 4.82 3.97
CA LEU A 170 15.38 5.54 2.91
C LEU A 170 16.62 6.28 3.43
N ASN A 171 16.56 6.78 4.67
CA ASN A 171 17.68 7.48 5.31
C ASN A 171 18.54 6.56 6.19
N LEU A 172 18.36 5.24 6.08
CA LEU A 172 19.15 4.21 6.76
C LEU A 172 19.12 4.30 8.30
N TYR A 173 18.04 4.82 8.87
CA TYR A 173 17.86 4.83 10.33
C TYR A 173 17.42 3.47 10.85
N SER A 174 17.80 3.13 12.09
CA SER A 174 17.35 1.91 12.76
C SER A 174 15.83 1.94 12.94
N THR A 175 15.16 0.89 12.48
CA THR A 175 13.70 0.85 12.41
C THR A 175 13.11 0.21 13.68
N PHE A 176 12.75 1.02 14.65
CA PHE A 176 11.87 0.61 15.76
C PHE A 176 10.44 0.26 15.29
N PHE A 177 10.12 0.45 14.00
CA PHE A 177 8.84 0.09 13.39
C PHE A 177 8.55 -1.42 13.35
N SER A 178 9.55 -2.25 13.62
CA SER A 178 9.40 -3.71 13.76
C SER A 178 9.13 -4.14 15.19
N GLU A 179 9.19 -3.22 16.16
CA GLU A 179 8.93 -3.52 17.56
C GLU A 179 7.46 -3.91 17.79
N PRO A 180 7.18 -4.91 18.65
CA PRO A 180 5.82 -5.36 18.93
C PRO A 180 4.89 -4.25 19.41
N PHE A 181 5.44 -3.30 20.17
CA PHE A 181 4.69 -2.17 20.72
C PHE A 181 3.97 -1.32 19.64
N LEU A 182 4.68 -0.96 18.56
CA LEU A 182 4.08 -0.17 17.48
C LEU A 182 3.08 -0.98 16.66
N GLN A 183 3.28 -2.29 16.52
CA GLN A 183 2.33 -3.16 15.86
C GLN A 183 1.00 -3.21 16.63
N LEU A 184 1.04 -3.29 17.96
CA LEU A 184 -0.16 -3.24 18.79
C LEU A 184 -0.93 -1.92 18.63
N ILE A 185 -0.23 -0.79 18.61
CA ILE A 185 -0.85 0.53 18.36
C ILE A 185 -1.46 0.58 16.96
N LEU A 186 -0.75 0.08 15.95
CA LEU A 186 -1.21 0.06 14.57
C LEU A 186 -2.49 -0.79 14.43
N GLU A 187 -2.50 -1.99 15.02
CA GLU A 187 -3.68 -2.86 15.06
C GLU A 187 -4.84 -2.23 15.81
N GLY A 188 -4.59 -1.64 16.98
CA GLY A 188 -5.58 -0.93 17.77
C GLY A 188 -6.22 0.21 16.99
N GLY A 189 -5.40 1.07 16.38
CA GLY A 189 -5.85 2.18 15.54
C GLY A 189 -6.65 1.70 14.32
N VAL A 190 -6.23 0.60 13.68
CA VAL A 190 -6.99 -0.02 12.60
C VAL A 190 -8.36 -0.48 13.08
N ARG A 191 -8.48 -1.12 14.24
CA ARG A 191 -9.78 -1.56 14.80
C ARG A 191 -10.69 -0.37 15.11
N ILE A 192 -10.15 0.67 15.76
CA ILE A 192 -10.91 1.87 16.13
C ILE A 192 -11.41 2.62 14.88
N LEU A 193 -10.57 2.77 13.85
CA LEU A 193 -10.91 3.52 12.65
C LEU A 193 -11.63 2.69 11.58
N SER A 194 -11.81 1.38 11.80
CA SER A 194 -12.51 0.51 10.86
C SER A 194 -14.02 0.78 10.90
N LYS A 195 -14.47 1.60 9.95
CA LYS A 195 -15.89 1.85 9.68
C LYS A 195 -16.38 0.88 8.60
N PRO A 196 -17.67 0.46 8.62
CA PRO A 196 -18.24 -0.37 7.56
C PRO A 196 -18.06 0.31 6.20
N VAL A 197 -17.65 -0.47 5.20
CA VAL A 197 -17.42 0.05 3.85
C VAL A 197 -18.76 0.37 3.21
N ASN A 198 -19.05 1.66 3.07
CA ASN A 198 -20.20 2.11 2.28
C ASN A 198 -19.87 1.96 0.79
N LYS A 199 -20.37 0.88 0.19
CA LYS A 199 -20.16 0.60 -1.24
C LYS A 199 -21.11 1.48 -2.04
N LYS A 200 -20.58 2.17 -3.05
CA LYS A 200 -21.42 2.84 -4.04
C LYS A 200 -22.30 1.80 -4.75
N GLN A 201 -23.54 2.19 -5.07
CA GLN A 201 -24.41 1.34 -5.88
C GLN A 201 -23.75 1.05 -7.24
N PRO A 202 -23.83 -0.20 -7.73
CA PRO A 202 -23.29 -0.55 -9.03
C PRO A 202 -24.06 0.17 -10.14
N ILE A 203 -23.36 0.56 -11.20
CA ILE A 203 -24.00 1.04 -12.42
C ILE A 203 -24.68 -0.16 -13.08
N THR A 204 -25.99 -0.07 -13.32
CA THR A 204 -26.78 -1.10 -14.02
C THR A 204 -26.86 -0.77 -15.52
N ALA A 205 -27.16 -1.79 -16.33
CA ALA A 205 -27.37 -1.61 -17.77
C ALA A 205 -28.55 -0.66 -18.06
N GLU A 206 -29.58 -0.66 -17.21
CA GLU A 206 -30.73 0.24 -17.31
C GLU A 206 -30.34 1.71 -17.13
N ILE A 207 -29.47 2.00 -16.15
CA ILE A 207 -28.93 3.36 -15.94
C ILE A 207 -28.15 3.78 -17.18
N LEU A 208 -27.29 2.90 -17.74
CA LEU A 208 -26.55 3.21 -18.96
C LEU A 208 -27.46 3.45 -20.16
N LYS A 209 -28.51 2.64 -20.31
CA LYS A 209 -29.50 2.84 -21.37
C LYS A 209 -30.16 4.21 -21.26
N SER A 210 -30.59 4.61 -20.06
CA SER A 210 -31.17 5.94 -19.84
C SER A 210 -30.21 7.09 -20.19
N VAL A 211 -28.92 6.92 -19.90
CA VAL A 211 -27.88 7.90 -20.26
C VAL A 211 -27.71 8.00 -21.77
N VAL A 212 -27.68 6.86 -22.48
CA VAL A 212 -27.56 6.83 -23.94
C VAL A 212 -28.81 7.40 -24.59
N ASP A 213 -30.00 7.06 -24.11
CA ASP A 213 -31.26 7.57 -24.64
C ASP A 213 -31.35 9.11 -24.49
N THR A 214 -30.80 9.65 -23.39
CA THR A 214 -30.82 11.11 -23.11
C THR A 214 -29.74 11.88 -23.89
N TYR A 215 -28.52 11.35 -23.94
CA TYR A 215 -27.33 12.10 -24.40
C TYR A 215 -26.70 11.55 -25.69
N GLY A 216 -27.06 10.32 -26.10
CA GLY A 216 -26.48 9.63 -27.26
C GLY A 216 -26.94 10.16 -28.61
N ILE A 217 -28.04 10.92 -28.65
CA ILE A 217 -28.56 11.58 -29.87
C ILE A 217 -28.12 13.05 -29.93
N SER A 218 -27.40 13.54 -28.93
CA SER A 218 -26.97 14.94 -28.89
C SER A 218 -25.90 15.25 -29.95
N HIS A 219 -25.93 16.46 -30.51
CA HIS A 219 -24.88 16.97 -31.40
C HIS A 219 -23.65 17.51 -30.64
N ASP A 220 -23.64 17.40 -29.30
CA ASP A 220 -22.52 17.83 -28.47
C ASP A 220 -21.51 16.69 -28.33
N LEU A 221 -20.30 16.93 -28.86
CA LEU A 221 -19.18 15.99 -28.79
C LEU A 221 -18.80 15.64 -27.35
N ASN A 222 -18.99 16.53 -26.38
CA ASN A 222 -18.68 16.24 -24.98
C ASN A 222 -19.61 15.17 -24.41
N ASN A 223 -20.91 15.30 -24.67
CA ASN A 223 -21.91 14.33 -24.23
C ASN A 223 -21.69 12.96 -24.87
N LEU A 224 -21.47 12.92 -26.19
CA LEU A 224 -21.13 11.69 -26.91
C LEU A 224 -19.88 11.02 -26.33
N ARG A 225 -18.82 11.79 -26.06
CA ARG A 225 -17.59 11.27 -25.46
C ARG A 225 -17.85 10.65 -24.09
N VAL A 226 -18.62 11.31 -23.24
CA VAL A 226 -18.94 10.82 -21.90
C VAL A 226 -19.78 9.54 -21.97
N CYS A 227 -20.77 9.47 -22.86
CA CYS A 227 -21.55 8.26 -23.13
C CYS A 227 -20.68 7.10 -23.60
N CYS A 228 -19.80 7.33 -24.59
CA CYS A 228 -18.87 6.31 -25.07
C CYS A 228 -17.92 5.82 -23.95
N LEU A 229 -17.39 6.73 -23.13
CA LEU A 229 -16.52 6.36 -22.00
C LEU A 229 -17.27 5.51 -20.96
N MET A 230 -18.53 5.83 -20.66
CA MET A 230 -19.36 5.03 -19.74
C MET A 230 -19.65 3.63 -20.31
N LEU A 231 -20.01 3.54 -21.59
CA LEU A 231 -20.27 2.25 -22.25
C LEU A 231 -19.01 1.38 -22.34
N MET A 232 -17.88 1.96 -22.76
CA MET A 232 -16.60 1.23 -22.81
C MET A 232 -16.15 0.79 -21.42
N GLY A 233 -16.30 1.67 -20.42
CA GLY A 233 -15.97 1.37 -19.03
C GLY A 233 -16.80 0.23 -18.48
N TYR A 234 -18.09 0.21 -18.78
CA TYR A 234 -19.02 -0.84 -18.37
C TYR A 234 -18.74 -2.17 -19.10
N ALA A 235 -18.65 -2.14 -20.43
CA ALA A 235 -18.44 -3.33 -21.24
C ALA A 235 -17.08 -3.99 -20.96
N GLY A 236 -16.03 -3.17 -20.81
CA GLY A 236 -14.65 -3.64 -20.59
C GLY A 236 -14.27 -3.82 -19.12
N PHE A 237 -15.14 -3.48 -18.17
CA PHE A 237 -14.83 -3.43 -16.73
C PHE A 237 -13.54 -2.64 -16.42
N LEU A 238 -13.33 -1.57 -17.18
CA LEU A 238 -12.09 -0.81 -17.17
C LEU A 238 -12.04 0.14 -15.97
N ARG A 239 -10.86 0.27 -15.37
CA ARG A 239 -10.61 1.31 -14.37
C ARG A 239 -10.47 2.66 -15.05
N TYR A 240 -10.74 3.73 -14.29
CA TYR A 240 -10.58 5.11 -14.77
C TYR A 240 -9.23 5.36 -15.45
N ASN A 241 -8.11 4.92 -14.84
CA ASN A 241 -6.78 5.11 -15.44
C ASN A 241 -6.55 4.28 -16.72
N GLU A 242 -7.25 3.16 -16.88
CA GLU A 242 -7.19 2.39 -18.12
C GLU A 242 -7.96 3.15 -19.21
N LEU A 243 -9.19 3.60 -18.92
CA LEU A 243 -10.00 4.44 -19.82
C LEU A 243 -9.32 5.74 -20.22
N ALA A 244 -8.74 6.47 -19.26
CA ALA A 244 -8.12 7.77 -19.49
C ALA A 244 -6.87 7.70 -20.40
N ASN A 245 -6.24 6.53 -20.49
CA ASN A 245 -5.03 6.32 -21.30
C ASN A 245 -5.31 5.63 -22.64
N ILE A 246 -6.57 5.28 -22.95
CA ILE A 246 -6.92 4.72 -24.26
C ILE A 246 -6.74 5.81 -25.32
N LYS A 247 -5.97 5.46 -26.36
CA LYS A 247 -5.80 6.28 -27.57
C LYS A 247 -6.63 5.71 -28.70
N ALA A 248 -6.94 6.52 -29.71
CA ALA A 248 -7.63 6.07 -30.91
C ALA A 248 -6.88 4.94 -31.63
N SER A 249 -5.53 4.96 -31.61
CA SER A 249 -4.67 3.90 -32.15
C SER A 249 -4.85 2.54 -31.47
N ASN A 250 -5.43 2.51 -30.27
CA ASN A 250 -5.60 1.31 -29.47
C ASN A 250 -6.96 0.64 -29.72
N LEU A 251 -7.81 1.26 -30.56
CA LEU A 251 -9.13 0.76 -30.91
C LEU A 251 -9.10 0.18 -32.32
N LYS A 252 -9.55 -1.07 -32.47
CA LYS A 252 -9.81 -1.68 -33.78
C LYS A 252 -11.27 -2.06 -33.87
N LEU A 253 -11.96 -1.41 -34.80
CA LEU A 253 -13.37 -1.65 -35.08
C LEU A 253 -13.49 -2.72 -36.16
N PHE A 254 -14.08 -3.85 -35.82
CA PHE A 254 -14.46 -4.90 -36.76
C PHE A 254 -15.98 -4.90 -36.92
N ARG A 255 -16.48 -5.51 -38.00
CA ARG A 255 -17.93 -5.61 -38.25
C ARG A 255 -18.68 -6.38 -37.16
N SER A 256 -17.99 -7.30 -36.47
CA SER A 256 -18.58 -8.16 -35.45
C SER A 256 -18.20 -7.79 -34.01
N HIS A 257 -17.16 -6.98 -33.80
CA HIS A 257 -16.65 -6.69 -32.46
C HIS A 257 -15.73 -5.46 -32.45
N LEU A 258 -15.50 -4.94 -31.25
CA LEU A 258 -14.50 -3.94 -30.93
C LEU A 258 -13.33 -4.60 -30.19
N GLU A 259 -12.12 -4.40 -30.68
CA GLU A 259 -10.90 -4.72 -29.93
C GLU A 259 -10.32 -3.45 -29.29
N ILE A 260 -10.00 -3.53 -28.01
CA ILE A 260 -9.38 -2.46 -27.23
C ILE A 260 -8.05 -2.98 -26.68
N TYR A 261 -6.95 -2.35 -27.09
CA TYR A 261 -5.63 -2.63 -26.54
C TYR A 261 -5.33 -1.76 -25.31
N ILE A 262 -5.03 -2.41 -24.19
CA ILE A 262 -4.67 -1.77 -22.93
C ILE A 262 -3.16 -1.85 -22.78
N GLU A 263 -2.48 -0.72 -22.92
CA GLU A 263 -1.01 -0.62 -22.79
C GLU A 263 -0.52 -0.94 -21.38
N SER A 264 -1.29 -0.59 -20.33
CA SER A 264 -0.93 -0.89 -18.95
C SER A 264 -2.15 -1.03 -18.07
N SER A 265 -2.15 -2.08 -17.23
CA SER A 265 -3.18 -2.32 -16.22
C SER A 265 -2.56 -2.35 -14.83
N LYS A 266 -3.37 -2.07 -13.80
CA LYS A 266 -2.92 -2.15 -12.40
C LYS A 266 -2.43 -3.55 -12.01
N THR A 267 -2.98 -4.60 -12.63
CA THR A 267 -2.58 -6.00 -12.38
C THR A 267 -1.44 -6.46 -13.28
N ASP A 268 -1.05 -5.66 -14.26
CA ASP A 268 0.02 -5.96 -15.21
C ASP A 268 1.35 -5.37 -14.69
N VAL A 269 1.93 -6.07 -13.71
CA VAL A 269 3.19 -5.67 -13.06
C VAL A 269 4.35 -5.64 -14.07
N TYR A 270 4.28 -6.42 -15.15
CA TYR A 270 5.33 -6.55 -16.16
C TYR A 270 5.08 -5.76 -17.45
N ARG A 271 3.97 -5.02 -17.55
CA ARG A 271 3.57 -4.22 -18.72
C ARG A 271 3.51 -5.02 -20.03
N GLN A 272 2.97 -6.22 -19.98
CA GLN A 272 2.78 -7.05 -21.18
C GLN A 272 1.60 -6.58 -22.06
N GLY A 273 0.71 -5.74 -21.52
CA GLY A 273 -0.50 -5.27 -22.18
C GLY A 273 -1.59 -6.33 -22.23
N ASN A 274 -2.83 -5.92 -22.49
CA ASN A 274 -3.97 -6.83 -22.63
C ASN A 274 -4.93 -6.35 -23.73
N THR A 275 -5.45 -7.26 -24.56
CA THR A 275 -6.46 -6.93 -25.57
C THR A 275 -7.83 -7.41 -25.08
N LEU A 276 -8.79 -6.49 -25.03
CA LEU A 276 -10.19 -6.82 -24.76
C LEU A 276 -10.96 -6.89 -26.08
N VAL A 277 -11.71 -7.98 -26.27
CA VAL A 277 -12.61 -8.16 -27.41
C VAL A 277 -14.05 -8.07 -26.90
N LYS A 278 -14.87 -7.22 -27.50
CA LYS A 278 -16.29 -7.05 -27.16
C LYS A 278 -17.14 -7.11 -28.42
N SER A 279 -17.95 -8.17 -28.50
CA SER A 279 -19.01 -8.39 -29.50
C SER A 279 -20.27 -7.62 -29.15
#